data_AF-A0A0S3T8T7-F1
#
_entry.id   AF-A0A0S3T8T7-F1
#
_cell.length_a   1.000
_cell.length_b   1.000
_cell.length_c   1.000
_cell.angle_alpha   90.00
_cell.angle_beta   90.00
_cell.angle_gamma   90.00
#
_symmetry.space_group_name_H-M   'P 1'
#
loop_
_entity.id
_entity.type
_entity.pdbx_description
1 polymer ?
#
loop_
_entity_poly.entity_id
_entity_poly.type
_entity_poly.pdbx_seq_one_letter_code
_entity_poly.pdbx_strand_id
1 'polypeptide(L)' 'MEINSARQDSLNRSVLFQKDGRPLRDLRIMAYFRQCFSSDSNISTMKKLAHVLASHCPYEVPIARIKMRHLHCEGS' A
#
# COMPACT_ATOMS: atom_id res chain seq x y z
N MET A 1 -18.51 -24.42 23.79
CA MET A 1 -18.14 -23.04 23.44
C MET A 1 -17.45 -23.09 22.08
N GLU A 2 -18.18 -22.73 21.02
CA GLU A 2 -17.72 -22.90 19.62
C GLU A 2 -16.85 -21.71 19.18
N ILE A 3 -15.59 -22.00 18.88
CA ILE A 3 -14.62 -21.05 18.31
C ILE A 3 -14.70 -21.11 16.77
N ASN A 4 -15.92 -21.03 16.23
CA ASN A 4 -16.15 -21.07 14.78
C ASN A 4 -16.60 -19.71 14.23
N SER A 5 -17.24 -18.85 15.04
CA SER A 5 -17.75 -17.56 14.56
C SER A 5 -16.64 -16.58 14.16
N ALA A 6 -15.52 -16.55 14.89
CA ALA A 6 -14.41 -15.63 14.62
C ALA A 6 -13.71 -15.93 13.27
N ARG A 7 -13.66 -17.21 12.85
CA ARG A 7 -13.11 -17.61 11.56
C ARG A 7 -14.09 -17.30 10.42
N GLN A 8 -15.38 -17.55 10.63
CA GLN A 8 -16.42 -17.23 9.65
C GLN A 8 -16.49 -15.73 9.34
N ASP A 9 -16.36 -14.87 10.37
CA ASP A 9 -16.39 -13.42 10.21
C ASP A 9 -15.18 -12.89 9.43
N SER A 10 -13.98 -13.44 9.68
CA SER A 10 -12.78 -13.07 8.92
C SER A 10 -12.88 -13.38 7.42
N LEU A 11 -13.54 -14.48 7.07
CA LEU A 11 -13.76 -14.89 5.68
C LEU A 11 -14.89 -14.06 5.05
N ASN A 12 -15.98 -13.80 5.76
CA ASN A 12 -17.11 -12.99 5.26
C ASN A 12 -16.79 -11.49 5.14
N ARG A 13 -15.95 -10.93 6.01
CA ARG A 13 -15.51 -9.53 5.94
C ARG A 13 -14.68 -9.23 4.70
N SER A 14 -14.02 -10.24 4.13
CA SER A 14 -13.30 -10.11 2.86
C SER A 14 -14.24 -10.12 1.64
N VAL A 15 -15.41 -10.76 1.76
CA VAL A 15 -16.44 -10.86 0.70
C VAL A 15 -17.34 -9.62 0.69
N LEU A 16 -17.56 -8.98 1.84
CA LEU A 16 -18.35 -7.74 1.97
C LEU A 16 -17.53 -6.45 1.75
N PHE A 17 -16.23 -6.53 1.51
CA PHE A 17 -15.43 -5.38 1.08
C PHE A 17 -15.65 -5.16 -0.42
N GLN A 18 -16.84 -4.63 -0.71
CA GLN A 18 -17.33 -4.01 -1.94
C GLN A 18 -16.62 -4.43 -3.22
N LYS A 19 -17.36 -5.12 -4.07
CA LYS A 19 -17.05 -5.38 -5.48
C LYS A 19 -16.60 -4.11 -6.24
N ASP A 20 -17.01 -2.92 -5.77
CA ASP A 20 -16.63 -1.60 -6.31
C ASP A 20 -15.51 -0.87 -5.54
N GLY A 21 -15.15 -1.34 -4.32
CA GLY A 21 -14.08 -0.74 -3.51
C GLY A 21 -12.68 -1.03 -4.04
N ARG A 22 -12.48 -2.20 -4.66
CA ARG A 22 -11.21 -2.53 -5.34
C ARG A 22 -10.96 -1.61 -6.55
N PRO A 23 -11.93 -1.39 -7.47
CA PRO A 23 -11.82 -0.38 -8.53
C PRO A 23 -11.44 1.02 -8.02
N LEU A 24 -12.12 1.53 -6.98
CA LEU A 24 -11.85 2.86 -6.44
C LEU A 24 -10.47 2.99 -5.80
N ARG A 25 -10.03 1.96 -5.06
CA ARG A 25 -8.68 1.92 -4.50
C ARG A 25 -7.62 1.95 -5.59
N ASP A 26 -7.78 1.12 -6.61
CA ASP A 26 -6.79 0.99 -7.69
C ASP A 26 -6.73 2.28 -8.53
N LEU A 27 -7.87 2.95 -8.74
CA LEU A 27 -7.90 4.29 -9.35
C LEU A 27 -7.14 5.35 -8.53
N ARG A 28 -7.33 5.38 -7.21
CA ARG A 28 -6.64 6.31 -6.31
C ARG A 28 -5.13 6.07 -6.29
N ILE A 29 -4.71 4.81 -6.21
CA ILE A 29 -3.29 4.41 -6.29
C ILE A 29 -2.70 4.85 -7.63
N MET A 30 -3.41 4.60 -8.74
CA MET A 30 -2.94 5.00 -10.07
C MET A 30 -2.79 6.51 -10.20
N ALA A 31 -3.78 7.27 -9.72
CA ALA A 31 -3.75 8.73 -9.77
C ALA A 31 -2.59 9.33 -8.96
N TYR A 32 -2.37 8.82 -7.75
CA TYR A 32 -1.24 9.23 -6.90
C TYR A 32 0.10 9.02 -7.61
N PHE A 33 0.37 7.79 -8.05
CA PHE A 33 1.67 7.50 -8.66
C PHE A 33 1.87 8.19 -10.01
N ARG A 34 0.82 8.39 -10.82
CA ARG A 34 0.92 9.19 -12.06
C ARG A 34 1.46 10.59 -11.82
N GLN A 35 1.13 11.23 -10.70
CA GLN A 35 1.63 12.56 -10.34
C GLN A 35 3.12 12.56 -9.98
N CYS A 36 3.68 11.40 -9.62
CA CYS A 36 5.10 11.26 -9.30
C CYS A 36 6.00 11.16 -10.54
N PHE A 37 5.43 10.98 -11.73
CA PHE A 37 6.17 10.84 -12.98
C PHE A 37 5.96 12.07 -13.88
N SER A 38 6.90 12.29 -14.80
CA SER A 38 6.78 13.37 -15.79
C SER A 38 5.49 13.24 -16.62
N SER A 39 4.92 14.36 -17.04
CA SER A 39 3.66 14.42 -17.81
C SER A 39 3.67 13.58 -19.09
N ASP A 40 4.84 13.31 -19.66
CA ASP A 40 5.00 12.53 -20.88
C ASP A 40 4.92 11.00 -20.65
N SER A 41 4.91 10.57 -19.39
CA SER A 41 4.79 9.16 -19.04
C SER A 41 3.36 8.66 -19.24
N ASN A 42 3.09 8.06 -20.39
CA ASN A 42 1.78 7.49 -20.71
C ASN A 42 1.51 6.20 -19.90
N ILE A 43 1.19 6.32 -18.62
CA ILE A 43 0.88 5.22 -17.70
C ILE A 43 -0.62 4.98 -17.72
N SER A 44 -1.17 4.34 -18.75
CA SER A 44 -2.63 4.15 -18.90
C SER A 44 -3.22 2.99 -18.09
N THR A 45 -2.39 2.04 -17.65
CA THR A 45 -2.84 0.79 -17.00
C THR A 45 -2.03 0.46 -15.75
N MET A 46 -2.61 -0.36 -14.87
CA MET A 46 -1.96 -0.81 -13.65
C MET A 46 -0.73 -1.69 -13.91
N LYS A 47 -0.75 -2.49 -14.98
CA LYS A 47 0.41 -3.27 -15.44
C LYS A 47 1.58 -2.36 -15.82
N LYS A 48 1.31 -1.26 -16.53
CA LYS A 48 2.34 -0.30 -16.92
C LYS A 48 2.88 0.46 -15.72
N LEU A 49 2.00 0.83 -14.77
CA LEU A 49 2.44 1.44 -13.51
C LEU A 49 3.39 0.51 -12.75
N ALA A 50 3.03 -0.76 -12.58
CA ALA A 50 3.88 -1.74 -11.90
C ALA A 50 5.25 -1.90 -12.58
N HIS A 51 5.27 -1.92 -13.92
CA HIS A 51 6.51 -2.01 -14.68
C HIS A 51 7.42 -0.78 -14.45
N VAL A 52 6.86 0.44 -14.54
CA VAL A 52 7.62 1.67 -14.31
C VAL A 52 8.18 1.71 -12.89
N LEU A 53 7.37 1.39 -11.88
CA LEU A 53 7.82 1.33 -10.49
C LEU A 53 8.96 0.34 -10.28
N ALA A 54 8.88 -0.85 -10.88
CA ALA A 54 9.92 -1.87 -10.79
C ALA A 54 11.20 -1.50 -11.54
N SER A 55 11.10 -0.65 -12.57
CA SER A 55 12.27 -0.17 -13.33
C SER A 55 13.05 0.94 -12.62
N HIS A 56 12.45 1.62 -11.63
CA HIS A 56 13.13 2.65 -10.87
C HIS A 56 14.15 2.05 -9.91
N CYS A 57 15.34 2.65 -9.85
CA CYS A 57 16.30 2.34 -8.79
C CYS A 57 15.68 2.66 -7.42
N PRO A 58 15.77 1.75 -6.44
CA PRO A 58 15.31 2.01 -5.09
C PRO A 58 16.03 3.22 -4.50
N TYR A 59 15.32 4.01 -3.70
CA TYR A 59 15.96 5.07 -2.92
C TYR A 59 16.77 4.44 -1.78
N GLU A 60 18.07 4.68 -1.76
CA GLU A 60 18.96 4.19 -0.71
C GLU A 60 18.94 5.11 0.50
N VAL A 61 18.58 4.54 1.65
CA VAL A 61 18.69 5.21 2.96
C VAL A 61 19.82 4.54 3.73
N PRO A 62 20.97 5.22 3.91
CA PRO A 62 22.04 4.70 4.76
C PRO A 62 21.52 4.41 6.17
N ILE A 63 21.80 3.21 6.69
CA ILE A 63 21.38 2.81 8.04
C ILE A 63 21.91 3.81 9.09
N ALA A 64 23.11 4.35 8.88
CA ALA A 64 23.71 5.38 9.73
C ALA A 64 22.87 6.66 9.86
N ARG A 65 21.94 6.93 8.92
CA ARG A 65 21.02 8.09 8.97
C ARG A 65 19.71 7.78 9.68
N ILE A 66 19.44 6.52 10.02
CA ILE A 66 18.22 6.10 10.72
C ILE A 66 18.41 6.29 12.23
N LYS A 67 17.53 7.08 12.86
CA LYS A 67 17.52 7.27 14.31
C LYS A 67 16.37 6.48 14.92
N MET A 68 16.69 5.54 15.80
CA MET A 68 15.67 4.88 16.62
C MET A 68 15.24 5.82 17.75
N ARG A 69 13.95 6.19 17.76
CA ARG A 69 13.34 6.90 18.89
C ARG A 69 12.50 5.92 19.70
N HIS A 70 12.86 5.74 20.97
CA HIS A 70 12.00 5.03 21.92
C HIS A 70 10.91 6.01 22.36
N LEU A 71 9.67 5.75 21.96
CA LEU A 71 8.54 6.65 22.20
C LEU A 71 8.10 6.67 23.69
N HIS A 72 8.47 5.63 24.46
CA HIS A 72 8.01 5.42 25.83
C HIS A 72 9.18 5.12 26.78
N CYS A 73 10.18 6.01 26.83
CA CYS A 73 11.15 6.03 27.92
C CYS A 73 10.78 7.17 28.88
N GLU A 74 9.63 7.05 29.55
CA GLU A 74 9.39 7.75 30.80
C GLU A 74 9.52 6.73 31.93
N GLY A 75 10.40 7.02 32.89
CA GLY A 75 10.61 6.16 34.06
C GLY A 75 12.03 6.24 34.60
N SER A 76 12.42 7.42 35.06
CA SER A 76 13.43 7.59 36.12
C SER A 76 12.77 7.40 37.48
#